data_AF-A0A4Q5W7P5-F1
#
_entry.id   AF-A0A4Q5W7P5-F1
#
_cell.length_a   1.000
_cell.length_b   1.000
_cell.length_c   1.000
_cell.angle_alpha   90.00
_cell.angle_beta   90.00
_cell.angle_gamma   90.00
#
_symmetry.space_group_name_H-M   'P 1'
#
loop_
_entity.id
_entity.type
_entity.pdbx_description
1 polymer ?
#
loop_
_entity_poly.entity_id
_entity_poly.type
_entity_poly.pdbx_seq_one_letter_code
_entity_poly.pdbx_strand_id
1 'polypeptide(L)'
;SDDDPEAARETERLLREGHTVLYDACVAQDGMLAMLDVLVQRRGKWIGFLLRPSTRPKEKHFLDAALMGQLWSAAGYPLEETALLLLNSQYVRRGELDPQELFVEERIRRVRFTPQDLRGRMQMLKRMAAKDRERAAKAGAGMPVKTGGSYKEMPPPATLGPVEILVEKEPLRTYVDAIGYPRHFMDFEAYQVAIPEWDGHWPFRQLPFQFSVHRQLAPGAPVEHVSFIALGQEEPTYAFGKALLEAIGNEGPVLVYNRDSEQLILDQLEKDHPQWATELEALRQRLVDIQMPFSAQWVRIPANGNKLSLKYVLPALVPDLGYHELTIADGEEAHLAYNRLRQEHDPEV
;
A
#
# COMPACT_ATOMS: atom_id res chain seq x y z
N SER A 1 7.44 22.77 -16.70
CA SER A 1 6.00 22.98 -16.52
C SER A 1 5.88 24.12 -15.54
N ASP A 2 5.32 25.24 -15.99
CA ASP A 2 5.15 26.46 -15.21
C ASP A 2 4.13 26.23 -14.09
N ASP A 3 4.56 25.74 -12.93
CA ASP A 3 3.69 25.65 -11.75
C ASP A 3 3.50 27.05 -11.10
N ASP A 4 2.77 27.87 -11.86
CA ASP A 4 1.44 28.34 -11.51
C ASP A 4 1.25 29.52 -10.51
N PRO A 5 1.69 30.74 -10.87
CA PRO A 5 1.13 31.95 -10.29
C PRO A 5 -0.37 32.13 -10.63
N GLU A 6 -0.95 31.39 -11.56
CA GLU A 6 -2.37 31.50 -11.94
C GLU A 6 -3.27 30.91 -10.87
N ALA A 7 -3.00 29.70 -10.37
CA ALA A 7 -3.76 29.08 -9.27
C ALA A 7 -3.78 29.96 -7.99
N ALA A 8 -2.65 30.57 -7.65
CA ALA A 8 -2.57 31.51 -6.52
C ALA A 8 -3.35 32.81 -6.79
N ARG A 9 -3.28 33.36 -8.01
CA ARG A 9 -4.07 34.54 -8.42
C ARG A 9 -5.57 34.25 -8.44
N GLU A 10 -5.95 33.05 -8.87
CA GLU A 10 -7.34 32.61 -8.92
C GLU A 10 -7.90 32.43 -7.51
N THR A 11 -7.13 31.80 -6.62
CA THR A 11 -7.48 31.72 -5.19
C THR A 11 -7.68 33.12 -4.60
N GLU A 12 -6.77 34.05 -4.88
CA GLU A 12 -6.88 35.44 -4.40
C GLU A 12 -8.12 36.15 -4.97
N ARG A 13 -8.43 35.97 -6.26
CA ARG A 13 -9.64 36.51 -6.90
C ARG A 13 -10.90 35.99 -6.21
N LEU A 14 -11.00 34.68 -6.02
CA LEU A 14 -12.15 34.03 -5.38
C LEU A 14 -12.31 34.51 -3.92
N LEU A 15 -11.23 34.67 -3.18
CA LEU A 15 -11.28 35.19 -1.81
C LEU A 15 -11.76 36.65 -1.77
N ARG A 16 -11.35 37.50 -2.72
CA ARG A 16 -11.83 38.89 -2.84
C ARG A 16 -13.31 38.98 -3.23
N GLU A 17 -13.81 38.00 -3.99
CA GLU A 17 -15.23 37.88 -4.34
C GLU A 17 -16.11 37.38 -3.19
N GLY A 18 -15.50 37.01 -2.05
CA GLY A 18 -16.23 36.59 -0.86
C GLY A 18 -16.62 35.11 -0.85
N HIS A 19 -16.02 34.27 -1.71
CA HIS A 19 -16.21 32.82 -1.64
C HIS A 19 -15.69 32.29 -0.30
N THR A 20 -16.48 31.45 0.36
CA THR A 20 -16.19 30.94 1.71
C THR A 20 -15.80 29.47 1.73
N VAL A 21 -15.83 28.80 0.57
CA VAL A 21 -15.36 27.43 0.37
C VAL A 21 -14.59 27.41 -0.94
N LEU A 22 -13.32 27.00 -0.89
CA LEU A 22 -12.46 26.88 -2.05
C LEU A 22 -11.81 25.50 -2.03
N TYR A 23 -11.80 24.82 -3.17
CA TYR A 23 -11.06 23.59 -3.39
C TYR A 23 -9.72 23.92 -4.03
N ASP A 24 -8.67 23.16 -3.71
CA ASP A 24 -7.31 23.35 -4.22
C ASP A 24 -6.80 24.79 -4.07
N ALA A 25 -7.17 25.43 -2.96
CA ALA A 25 -6.82 26.81 -2.67
C ALA A 25 -5.30 26.93 -2.50
N CYS A 26 -4.70 27.92 -3.16
CA CYS A 26 -3.26 28.08 -3.26
C CYS A 26 -2.79 29.47 -2.82
N VAL A 27 -1.64 29.52 -2.14
CA VAL A 27 -0.86 30.76 -1.96
C VAL A 27 0.60 30.55 -2.37
N ALA A 28 1.22 31.56 -2.97
CA ALA A 28 2.64 31.56 -3.27
C ALA A 28 3.40 32.27 -2.15
N GLN A 29 4.19 31.53 -1.37
CA GLN A 29 4.95 32.09 -0.25
C GLN A 29 6.29 31.39 -0.07
N ASP A 30 7.35 32.15 0.24
CA ASP A 30 8.72 31.64 0.43
C ASP A 30 9.25 30.79 -0.73
N GLY A 31 8.86 31.11 -1.97
CA GLY A 31 9.23 30.32 -3.15
C GLY A 31 8.62 28.92 -3.17
N MET A 32 7.50 28.73 -2.47
CA MET A 32 6.66 27.54 -2.53
C MET A 32 5.24 27.93 -2.94
N LEU A 33 4.59 27.02 -3.68
CA LEU A 33 3.14 27.03 -3.84
C LEU A 33 2.55 26.16 -2.72
N ALA A 34 1.82 26.78 -1.81
CA ALA A 34 1.21 26.14 -0.65
C ALA A 34 -0.29 25.91 -0.92
N MET A 35 -0.64 24.67 -1.22
CA MET A 35 -2.00 24.26 -1.56
C MET A 35 -2.70 23.58 -0.38
N LEU A 36 -3.94 23.98 -0.12
CA LEU A 36 -4.89 23.28 0.75
C LEU A 36 -5.91 22.56 -0.12
N ASP A 37 -6.22 21.31 0.18
CA ASP A 37 -7.24 20.55 -0.56
C ASP A 37 -8.63 21.22 -0.41
N VAL A 38 -8.93 21.75 0.78
CA VAL A 38 -10.12 22.58 1.02
C VAL A 38 -9.78 23.72 1.98
N LEU A 39 -10.15 24.94 1.60
CA LEU A 39 -10.18 26.10 2.47
C LEU A 39 -11.64 26.47 2.74
N VAL A 40 -12.03 26.53 4.02
CA VAL A 40 -13.41 26.87 4.39
C VAL A 40 -13.45 27.89 5.51
N GLN A 41 -14.39 28.85 5.41
CA GLN A 41 -14.67 29.79 6.47
C GLN A 41 -15.78 29.24 7.37
N ARG A 42 -15.47 29.00 8.65
CA ARG A 42 -16.45 28.64 9.68
C ARG A 42 -16.50 29.74 10.73
N ARG A 43 -17.67 30.38 10.92
CA ARG A 43 -17.87 31.49 11.88
C ARG A 43 -16.87 32.64 11.69
N GLY A 44 -16.62 33.03 10.44
CA GLY A 44 -15.69 34.11 10.09
C GLY A 44 -14.20 33.76 10.21
N LYS A 45 -13.86 32.51 10.51
CA LYS A 45 -12.49 32.03 10.66
C LYS A 45 -12.14 31.00 9.59
N TRP A 46 -10.96 31.12 9.00
CA TRP A 46 -10.47 30.19 7.99
C TRP A 46 -9.95 28.90 8.62
N ILE A 47 -10.33 27.77 8.04
CA ILE A 47 -9.84 26.44 8.37
C ILE A 47 -9.31 25.82 7.08
N GLY A 48 -8.07 25.36 7.12
CA GLY A 48 -7.44 24.65 6.02
C GLY A 48 -7.45 23.14 6.24
N PHE A 49 -7.92 22.39 5.24
CA PHE A 49 -7.93 20.93 5.26
C PHE A 49 -6.90 20.36 4.30
N LEU A 50 -6.21 19.32 4.78
CA LEU A 50 -5.30 18.51 3.99
C LEU A 50 -5.80 17.07 3.93
N LEU A 51 -6.27 16.64 2.76
CA LEU A 51 -6.72 15.29 2.51
C LEU A 51 -5.52 14.34 2.57
N ARG A 52 -5.66 13.25 3.31
CA ARG A 52 -4.68 12.16 3.32
C ARG A 52 -5.42 10.85 3.08
N PRO A 53 -5.05 10.07 2.05
CA PRO A 53 -5.59 8.73 1.83
C PRO A 53 -4.99 7.79 2.87
N SER A 54 -5.44 7.92 4.11
CA SER A 54 -4.98 7.16 5.25
C SER A 54 -6.03 7.20 6.34
N THR A 55 -6.11 6.12 7.11
CA THR A 55 -6.93 6.03 8.31
C THR A 55 -6.19 6.45 9.57
N ARG A 56 -4.89 6.75 9.48
CA ARG A 56 -4.05 7.13 10.63
C ARG A 56 -3.13 8.29 10.28
N PRO A 57 -3.07 9.34 11.13
CA PRO A 57 -2.12 10.41 10.91
C PRO A 57 -0.69 9.90 11.15
N LYS A 58 0.26 10.47 10.41
CA LYS A 58 1.70 10.26 10.61
C LYS A 58 2.30 11.59 11.04
N GLU A 59 3.40 11.57 11.80
CA GLU A 59 4.06 12.79 12.29
C GLU A 59 4.36 13.78 11.16
N LYS A 60 4.85 13.29 10.01
CA LYS A 60 5.07 14.10 8.81
C LYS A 60 3.82 14.84 8.31
N HIS A 61 2.62 14.26 8.48
CA HIS A 61 1.37 14.90 8.06
C HIS A 61 1.04 16.10 8.96
N PHE A 62 1.24 15.96 10.27
CA PHE A 62 1.10 17.07 11.20
C PHE A 62 2.13 18.17 10.92
N LEU A 63 3.36 17.80 10.57
CA LEU A 63 4.41 18.75 10.22
C LEU A 63 4.08 19.51 8.93
N ASP A 64 3.54 18.83 7.92
CA ASP A 64 3.04 19.46 6.68
C ASP A 64 1.90 20.44 6.98
N ALA A 65 0.94 20.04 7.82
CA ALA A 65 -0.21 20.86 8.16
C ALA A 65 0.18 22.11 8.99
N ALA A 66 1.17 21.99 9.87
CA ALA A 66 1.74 23.13 10.59
C ALA A 66 2.49 24.09 9.65
N LEU A 67 3.26 23.55 8.69
CA LEU A 67 3.93 24.35 7.67
C LEU A 67 2.92 25.11 6.78
N MET A 68 1.82 24.47 6.39
CA MET A 68 0.75 25.13 5.63
C MET A 68 0.15 26.31 6.41
N GLY A 69 -0.12 26.14 7.70
CA GLY A 69 -0.58 27.24 8.55
C GLY A 69 0.37 28.44 8.55
N GLN A 70 1.68 28.21 8.60
CA GLN A 70 2.68 29.29 8.53
C GLN A 70 2.70 29.98 7.17
N LEU A 71 2.72 29.23 6.07
CA LEU A 71 2.77 29.80 4.72
C LEU A 71 1.51 30.61 4.42
N TRP A 72 0.34 30.12 4.79
CA TRP A 72 -0.94 30.81 4.63
C TRP A 72 -1.04 32.07 5.49
N SER A 73 -0.60 32.00 6.75
CA SER A 73 -0.53 33.19 7.61
C SER A 73 0.41 34.25 7.05
N ALA A 74 1.55 33.85 6.50
CA ALA A 74 2.52 34.78 5.91
C ALA A 74 2.02 35.37 4.57
N ALA A 75 1.14 34.66 3.85
CA ALA A 75 0.45 35.15 2.67
C ALA A 75 -0.74 36.08 2.96
N GLY A 76 -1.03 36.39 4.24
CA GLY A 76 -2.11 37.29 4.64
C GLY A 76 -3.46 36.63 4.91
N TYR A 77 -3.53 35.30 4.88
CA TYR A 77 -4.74 34.51 5.14
C TYR A 77 -4.56 33.62 6.37
N PRO A 78 -4.54 34.20 7.59
CA PRO A 78 -4.32 33.43 8.81
C PRO A 78 -5.40 32.37 9.00
N LEU A 79 -4.95 31.13 9.18
CA LEU A 79 -5.83 29.99 9.46
C LEU A 79 -5.99 29.86 10.98
N GLU A 80 -7.23 29.76 11.45
CA GLU A 80 -7.52 29.42 12.84
C GLU A 80 -7.00 28.02 13.16
N GLU A 81 -7.15 27.10 12.21
CA GLU A 81 -6.72 25.72 12.35
C GLU A 81 -6.37 25.15 10.98
N THR A 82 -5.35 24.30 10.95
CA THR A 82 -5.14 23.33 9.87
C THR A 82 -5.48 21.95 10.39
N ALA A 83 -6.21 21.18 9.59
CA ALA A 83 -6.68 19.85 9.95
C ALA A 83 -6.36 18.86 8.84
N LEU A 84 -6.11 17.61 9.21
CA LEU A 84 -6.03 16.51 8.28
C LEU A 84 -7.43 15.96 8.06
N LEU A 85 -7.81 15.74 6.81
CA LEU A 85 -9.01 14.98 6.46
C LEU A 85 -8.55 13.54 6.16
N LEU A 86 -8.88 12.62 7.05
CA LEU A 86 -8.49 11.21 7.00
C LEU A 86 -9.69 10.35 6.65
N LEU A 87 -9.46 9.13 6.16
CA LEU A 87 -10.52 8.14 6.01
C LEU A 87 -10.88 7.55 7.37
N ASN A 88 -12.16 7.36 7.62
CA ASN A 88 -12.66 6.77 8.85
C ASN A 88 -12.46 5.25 8.81
N SER A 89 -11.59 4.73 9.68
CA SER A 89 -11.34 3.27 9.79
C SER A 89 -12.56 2.44 10.22
N GLN A 90 -13.59 3.08 10.76
CA GLN A 90 -14.83 2.43 11.21
C GLN A 90 -15.96 2.56 10.17
N TYR A 91 -15.71 3.25 9.05
CA TYR A 91 -16.70 3.37 7.99
C TYR A 91 -16.92 2.03 7.32
N VAL A 92 -18.19 1.63 7.17
CA VAL A 92 -18.60 0.46 6.42
C VAL A 92 -19.62 0.91 5.38
N ARG A 93 -19.32 0.69 4.10
CA ARG A 93 -20.20 1.10 3.01
C ARG A 93 -21.52 0.35 3.06
N ARG A 94 -22.62 1.10 2.88
CA ARG A 94 -23.99 0.58 2.74
C ARG A 94 -24.74 1.41 1.70
N GLY A 95 -24.79 0.94 0.46
CA GLY A 95 -25.37 1.65 -0.67
C GLY A 95 -24.48 2.80 -1.15
N GLU A 96 -25.05 4.00 -1.25
CA GLU A 96 -24.33 5.20 -1.65
C GLU A 96 -23.29 5.60 -0.59
N LEU A 97 -22.20 6.22 -1.04
CA LEU A 97 -21.17 6.73 -0.13
C LEU A 97 -21.72 7.90 0.67
N ASP A 98 -21.49 7.90 1.98
CA ASP A 98 -21.75 9.05 2.86
C ASP A 98 -20.40 9.73 3.17
N PRO A 99 -20.09 10.88 2.55
CA PRO A 99 -18.84 11.60 2.80
C PRO A 99 -18.67 12.04 4.26
N GLN A 100 -19.76 12.28 5.00
CA GLN A 100 -19.69 12.72 6.39
C GLN A 100 -19.25 11.59 7.33
N GLU A 101 -19.64 10.35 7.02
CA GLU A 101 -19.19 9.17 7.77
C GLU A 101 -17.84 8.63 7.25
N LEU A 102 -17.55 8.80 5.96
CA LEU A 102 -16.34 8.30 5.30
C LEU A 102 -15.08 9.03 5.78
N PHE A 103 -15.18 10.30 6.14
CA PHE A 103 -14.03 11.11 6.55
C PHE A 103 -14.06 11.49 8.02
N VAL A 104 -12.87 11.61 8.62
CA VAL A 104 -12.67 12.14 9.97
C VAL A 104 -11.67 13.30 9.94
N GLU A 105 -12.01 14.39 10.64
CA GLU A 105 -11.14 15.54 10.83
C GLU A 105 -10.16 15.29 11.99
N GLU A 106 -8.86 15.25 11.71
CA GLU A 106 -7.81 15.14 12.73
C GLU A 106 -7.05 16.48 12.87
N ARG A 107 -7.14 17.09 14.05
CA ARG A 107 -6.62 18.44 14.33
C ARG A 107 -5.21 18.40 14.96
N ILE A 108 -4.38 19.39 14.67
CA ILE A 108 -2.97 19.46 15.13
C ILE A 108 -2.85 19.94 16.59
N ARG A 109 -3.85 19.71 17.45
CA ARG A 109 -3.86 20.29 18.81
C ARG A 109 -2.82 19.67 19.75
N ARG A 110 -2.33 18.48 19.43
CA ARG A 110 -1.47 17.68 20.33
C ARG A 110 0.01 17.68 19.95
N VAL A 111 0.38 18.22 18.77
CA VAL A 111 1.75 18.15 18.26
C VAL A 111 2.28 19.57 18.07
N ARG A 112 3.39 19.89 18.72
CA ARG A 112 4.08 21.17 18.56
C ARG A 112 5.38 20.93 17.81
N PHE A 113 5.58 21.70 16.74
CA PHE A 113 6.83 21.70 15.98
C PHE A 113 7.61 22.96 16.27
N THR A 114 8.93 22.83 16.35
CA THR A 114 9.82 23.98 16.51
C THR A 114 9.98 24.70 15.17
N PRO A 115 10.39 25.99 15.18
CA PRO A 115 10.77 26.68 13.94
C PRO A 115 11.91 25.98 13.17
N GLN A 116 12.71 25.13 13.83
CA GLN A 116 13.75 24.37 13.17
C GLN A 116 13.17 23.18 12.39
N ASP A 117 12.18 22.47 12.96
CA ASP A 117 11.50 21.36 12.29
C ASP A 117 10.82 21.81 11.01
N LEU A 118 10.11 22.94 11.08
CA LEU A 118 9.38 23.51 9.94
C LEU A 118 10.34 24.00 8.85
N ARG A 119 11.46 24.64 9.23
CA ARG A 119 12.52 25.02 8.28
C ARG A 119 13.17 23.80 7.64
N GLY A 120 13.48 22.76 8.41
CA GLY A 120 14.03 21.51 7.91
C GLY A 120 13.10 20.85 6.90
N ARG A 121 11.79 20.79 7.22
CA ARG A 121 10.76 20.27 6.32
C ARG A 121 10.64 21.08 5.03
N MET A 122 10.57 22.40 5.13
CA MET A 122 10.51 23.28 3.97
C MET A 122 11.73 23.09 3.05
N GLN A 123 12.94 23.03 3.61
CA GLN A 123 14.15 22.79 2.82
C GLN A 123 14.14 21.41 2.15
N MET A 124 13.69 20.37 2.87
CA MET A 124 13.51 19.03 2.31
C MET A 124 12.54 19.04 1.13
N LEU A 125 11.37 19.66 1.26
CA LEU A 125 10.36 19.75 0.20
C LEU A 125 10.89 20.50 -1.02
N LYS A 126 11.59 21.63 -0.84
CA LYS A 126 12.25 22.37 -1.92
C LYS A 126 13.28 21.52 -2.67
N ARG A 127 14.08 20.74 -1.95
CA ARG A 127 15.06 19.82 -2.56
C ARG A 127 14.38 18.69 -3.33
N MET A 128 13.28 18.15 -2.81
CA MET A 128 12.48 17.12 -3.50
C MET A 128 11.92 17.68 -4.81
N ALA A 129 11.24 18.82 -4.77
CA ALA A 129 10.70 19.46 -5.96
C ALA A 129 11.78 19.77 -7.01
N ALA A 130 12.98 20.19 -6.58
CA ALA A 130 14.10 20.40 -7.50
C ALA A 130 14.56 19.10 -8.19
N LYS A 131 14.66 18.00 -7.43
CA LYS A 131 14.99 16.68 -7.99
C LYS A 131 13.91 16.16 -8.93
N ASP A 132 12.64 16.38 -8.61
CA ASP A 132 11.53 15.95 -9.46
C ASP A 132 11.49 16.75 -10.77
N ARG A 133 11.78 18.06 -10.73
CA ARG A 133 12.00 18.86 -11.94
C ARG A 133 13.17 18.35 -12.79
N GLU A 134 14.28 18.01 -12.15
CA GLU A 134 15.45 17.44 -12.85
C GLU A 134 15.10 16.10 -13.52
N ARG A 135 14.34 15.23 -12.82
CA ARG A 135 13.85 13.96 -13.36
C ARG A 135 12.89 14.16 -14.54
N ALA A 136 11.92 15.07 -14.40
CA ALA A 136 10.97 15.38 -15.46
C ALA A 136 11.67 15.94 -16.71
N ALA A 137 12.67 16.81 -16.52
CA ALA A 137 13.49 17.34 -17.62
C ALA A 137 14.30 16.25 -18.33
N LYS A 138 14.75 15.22 -17.60
CA LYS A 138 15.46 14.05 -18.18
C LYS A 138 14.52 13.04 -18.85
N ALA A 139 13.27 12.94 -18.41
CA ALA A 139 12.32 11.93 -18.88
C ALA A 139 11.59 12.29 -20.19
N GLY A 140 11.66 13.55 -20.64
CA GLY A 140 10.84 14.03 -21.76
C GLY A 140 9.36 14.18 -21.37
N ALA A 141 8.63 15.04 -22.07
CA ALA A 141 7.23 15.35 -21.77
C ALA A 141 6.32 14.14 -22.07
N GLY A 142 6.08 13.28 -21.06
CA GLY A 142 5.20 12.13 -21.26
C GLY A 142 4.91 11.26 -20.03
N MET A 143 5.41 11.59 -18.83
CA MET A 143 5.03 10.88 -17.62
C MET A 143 4.35 11.81 -16.60
N PRO A 144 3.22 11.39 -15.99
CA PRO A 144 2.53 12.19 -15.02
C PRO A 144 3.41 12.43 -13.78
N VAL A 145 3.27 13.62 -13.20
CA VAL A 145 3.87 13.97 -11.91
C VAL A 145 3.31 13.01 -10.87
N LYS A 146 4.18 12.23 -10.21
CA LYS A 146 3.78 11.31 -9.14
C LYS A 146 3.31 12.09 -7.91
N THR A 147 2.02 12.36 -7.81
CA THR A 147 1.41 12.84 -6.57
C THR A 147 1.13 11.65 -5.65
N GLY A 148 1.93 11.50 -4.60
CA GLY A 148 1.64 10.61 -3.47
C GLY A 148 2.34 9.24 -3.49
N GLY A 149 3.25 9.07 -2.52
CA GLY A 149 3.35 7.85 -1.71
C GLY A 149 3.71 6.52 -2.37
N SER A 150 4.98 6.34 -2.73
CA SER A 150 5.77 5.10 -2.52
C SER A 150 7.13 5.35 -3.17
N TYR A 151 8.16 5.56 -2.36
CA TYR A 151 9.51 5.46 -2.91
C TYR A 151 9.69 3.97 -3.17
N LYS A 152 9.71 3.56 -4.44
CA LYS A 152 10.28 2.27 -4.82
C LYS A 152 11.66 2.22 -4.15
N GLU A 153 11.80 1.42 -3.09
CA GLU A 153 13.12 0.91 -2.75
C GLU A 153 13.62 0.30 -4.04
N MET A 154 14.74 0.80 -4.58
CA MET A 154 15.40 0.08 -5.67
C MET A 154 15.53 -1.37 -5.20
N PRO A 155 15.18 -2.37 -6.03
CA PRO A 155 15.50 -3.74 -5.71
C PRO A 155 16.97 -3.75 -5.30
N PRO A 156 17.32 -4.43 -4.19
CA PRO A 156 18.71 -4.48 -3.76
C PRO A 156 19.58 -4.82 -4.97
N PRO A 157 20.76 -4.16 -5.12
CA PRO A 157 21.69 -4.60 -6.14
C PRO A 157 21.85 -6.11 -5.97
N ALA A 158 21.61 -6.87 -7.05
CA ALA A 158 21.87 -8.29 -7.07
C ALA A 158 23.26 -8.48 -6.46
N THR A 159 23.36 -9.22 -5.37
CA THR A 159 24.65 -9.47 -4.74
C THR A 159 25.51 -10.18 -5.77
N LEU A 160 26.47 -9.45 -6.34
CA LEU A 160 27.40 -9.98 -7.34
C LEU A 160 28.36 -10.93 -6.63
N GLY A 161 28.03 -12.21 -6.62
CA GLY A 161 28.89 -13.29 -6.12
C GLY A 161 28.29 -14.12 -4.99
N PRO A 162 28.96 -15.23 -4.61
CA PRO A 162 28.49 -16.11 -3.55
C PRO A 162 28.41 -15.36 -2.22
N VAL A 163 27.24 -15.38 -1.61
CA VAL A 163 26.98 -14.78 -0.30
C VAL A 163 27.23 -15.83 0.78
N GLU A 164 27.78 -15.41 1.92
CA GLU A 164 27.93 -16.30 3.09
C GLU A 164 26.54 -16.72 3.61
N ILE A 165 26.36 -18.03 3.83
CA ILE A 165 25.14 -18.62 4.39
C ILE A 165 25.55 -19.46 5.60
N LEU A 166 25.04 -19.08 6.76
CA LEU A 166 25.26 -19.79 8.03
C LEU A 166 24.02 -20.63 8.34
N VAL A 167 24.22 -21.91 8.69
CA VAL A 167 23.11 -22.88 8.84
C VAL A 167 23.23 -23.69 10.14
N GLU A 168 22.19 -23.63 10.96
CA GLU A 168 21.95 -24.52 12.10
C GLU A 168 21.28 -25.81 11.60
N LYS A 169 22.08 -26.85 11.36
CA LYS A 169 21.68 -28.03 10.59
C LYS A 169 20.57 -28.87 11.23
N GLU A 170 20.69 -29.16 12.52
CA GLU A 170 19.77 -30.07 13.23
C GLU A 170 18.31 -29.55 13.28
N PRO A 171 18.04 -28.30 13.73
CA PRO A 171 16.67 -27.79 13.74
C PRO A 171 16.12 -27.60 12.31
N LEU A 172 16.94 -27.14 11.37
CA LEU A 172 16.53 -26.99 9.97
C LEU A 172 16.15 -28.34 9.36
N ARG A 173 16.96 -29.38 9.57
CA ARG A 173 16.68 -30.73 9.07
C ARG A 173 15.40 -31.29 9.66
N THR A 174 15.22 -31.19 10.97
CA THR A 174 13.99 -31.62 11.65
C THR A 174 12.76 -30.94 11.07
N TYR A 175 12.86 -29.63 10.81
CA TYR A 175 11.78 -28.85 10.20
C TYR A 175 11.45 -29.31 8.78
N VAL A 176 12.47 -29.47 7.92
CA VAL A 176 12.28 -29.90 6.53
C VAL A 176 11.76 -31.33 6.45
N ASP A 177 12.27 -32.25 7.28
CA ASP A 177 11.86 -33.66 7.30
C ASP A 177 10.40 -33.83 7.77
N ALA A 178 9.86 -32.86 8.53
CA ALA A 178 8.45 -32.84 8.94
C ALA A 178 7.49 -32.43 7.81
N ILE A 179 7.98 -31.86 6.71
CA ILE A 179 7.15 -31.44 5.58
C ILE A 179 6.83 -32.66 4.70
N GLY A 180 5.65 -33.23 4.95
CA GLY A 180 5.13 -34.38 4.21
C GLY A 180 4.62 -34.08 2.80
N TYR A 181 4.08 -35.12 2.15
CA TYR A 181 3.42 -35.06 0.84
C TYR A 181 2.00 -35.64 0.94
N PRO A 182 1.06 -35.28 0.03
CA PRO A 182 1.19 -34.25 -0.99
C PRO A 182 1.42 -32.88 -0.35
N ARG A 183 2.22 -32.02 -0.98
CA ARG A 183 2.47 -30.66 -0.48
C ARG A 183 2.06 -29.62 -1.49
N HIS A 184 1.69 -28.47 -0.97
CA HIS A 184 1.21 -27.34 -1.75
C HIS A 184 2.12 -26.15 -1.49
N PHE A 185 2.41 -25.34 -2.50
CA PHE A 185 3.02 -24.03 -2.35
C PHE A 185 2.00 -22.99 -2.78
N MET A 186 1.65 -22.09 -1.88
CA MET A 186 0.53 -21.18 -2.05
C MET A 186 1.00 -19.74 -1.85
N ASP A 187 0.49 -18.85 -2.70
CA ASP A 187 0.77 -17.42 -2.65
C ASP A 187 -0.46 -16.65 -3.15
N PHE A 188 -0.77 -15.54 -2.48
CA PHE A 188 -1.94 -14.71 -2.77
C PHE A 188 -1.54 -13.30 -3.20
N GLU A 189 -2.31 -12.75 -4.13
CA GLU A 189 -2.28 -11.34 -4.46
C GLU A 189 -3.60 -10.70 -4.05
N ALA A 190 -3.49 -9.55 -3.38
CA ALA A 190 -4.61 -8.78 -2.88
C ALA A 190 -4.48 -7.31 -3.24
N TYR A 191 -5.61 -6.65 -3.49
CA TYR A 191 -5.67 -5.21 -3.67
C TYR A 191 -6.34 -4.55 -2.48
N GLN A 192 -6.10 -3.26 -2.31
CA GLN A 192 -6.79 -2.44 -1.33
C GLN A 192 -7.06 -1.06 -1.91
N VAL A 193 -8.23 -0.51 -1.64
CA VAL A 193 -8.62 0.83 -2.12
C VAL A 193 -8.98 1.71 -0.95
N ALA A 194 -8.72 3.01 -1.09
CA ALA A 194 -8.99 4.00 -0.06
C ALA A 194 -10.50 4.17 0.16
N ILE A 195 -11.29 4.14 -0.92
CA ILE A 195 -12.75 4.25 -0.89
C ILE A 195 -13.33 2.86 -1.16
N PRO A 196 -14.15 2.28 -0.27
CA PRO A 196 -14.70 0.95 -0.45
C PRO A 196 -15.66 0.86 -1.66
N GLU A 197 -15.42 -0.13 -2.51
CA GLU A 197 -16.14 -0.35 -3.77
C GLU A 197 -17.41 -1.22 -3.62
N TRP A 198 -17.52 -1.94 -2.51
CA TRP A 198 -18.58 -2.92 -2.27
C TRP A 198 -19.26 -2.68 -0.93
N ASP A 199 -20.53 -3.08 -0.81
CA ASP A 199 -21.24 -3.01 0.46
C ASP A 199 -20.60 -3.93 1.50
N GLY A 200 -20.64 -3.52 2.77
CA GLY A 200 -19.97 -4.23 3.86
C GLY A 200 -18.45 -4.03 3.91
N HIS A 201 -17.87 -3.21 3.03
CA HIS A 201 -16.43 -2.96 2.98
C HIS A 201 -16.03 -1.62 3.60
N TRP A 202 -14.76 -1.52 3.97
CA TRP A 202 -14.17 -0.35 4.66
C TRP A 202 -12.88 0.12 3.96
N PRO A 203 -12.42 1.35 4.23
CA PRO A 203 -11.18 1.89 3.68
C PRO A 203 -9.97 0.98 3.91
N PHE A 204 -9.19 0.73 2.85
CA PHE A 204 -7.99 -0.10 2.85
C PHE A 204 -8.22 -1.56 3.29
N ARG A 205 -9.42 -2.07 3.12
CA ARG A 205 -9.66 -3.51 3.20
C ARG A 205 -8.84 -4.24 2.13
N GLN A 206 -8.18 -5.34 2.51
CA GLN A 206 -7.48 -6.21 1.57
C GLN A 206 -8.48 -7.16 0.92
N LEU A 207 -8.54 -7.16 -0.39
CA LEU A 207 -9.41 -8.02 -1.18
C LEU A 207 -8.55 -8.94 -2.05
N PRO A 208 -8.59 -10.26 -1.82
CA PRO A 208 -7.82 -11.20 -2.61
C PRO A 208 -8.40 -11.26 -4.03
N PHE A 209 -7.54 -11.22 -5.03
CA PHE A 209 -7.97 -11.28 -6.43
C PHE A 209 -7.23 -12.34 -7.24
N GLN A 210 -6.07 -12.80 -6.79
CA GLN A 210 -5.33 -13.84 -7.50
C GLN A 210 -4.62 -14.77 -6.51
N PHE A 211 -4.51 -16.04 -6.88
CA PHE A 211 -3.63 -16.96 -6.18
C PHE A 211 -2.87 -17.84 -7.17
N SER A 212 -1.75 -18.39 -6.71
CA SER A 212 -1.12 -19.56 -7.31
C SER A 212 -0.99 -20.69 -6.29
N VAL A 213 -1.28 -21.91 -6.73
CA VAL A 213 -1.10 -23.14 -5.96
C VAL A 213 -0.30 -24.11 -6.81
N HIS A 214 0.85 -24.52 -6.29
CA HIS A 214 1.66 -25.57 -6.89
C HIS A 214 1.54 -26.83 -6.05
N ARG A 215 1.13 -27.94 -6.64
CA ARG A 215 0.93 -29.22 -5.95
C ARG A 215 1.99 -30.22 -6.34
N GLN A 216 2.62 -30.83 -5.35
CA GLN A 216 3.58 -31.91 -5.54
C GLN A 216 3.14 -33.16 -4.77
N LEU A 217 2.88 -34.25 -5.49
CA LEU A 217 2.28 -35.47 -4.90
C LEU A 217 3.27 -36.34 -4.14
N ALA A 218 4.54 -36.34 -4.53
CA ALA A 218 5.59 -37.16 -3.95
C ALA A 218 6.97 -36.54 -4.22
N PRO A 219 8.04 -36.98 -3.52
CA PRO A 219 9.40 -36.54 -3.81
C PRO A 219 9.75 -36.74 -5.29
N GLY A 220 10.16 -35.66 -5.96
CA GLY A 220 10.55 -35.69 -7.38
C GLY A 220 9.40 -35.81 -8.38
N ALA A 221 8.14 -35.90 -7.93
CA ALA A 221 6.99 -35.86 -8.82
C ALA A 221 6.88 -34.47 -9.49
N PRO A 222 6.32 -34.41 -10.72
CA PRO A 222 5.99 -33.15 -11.37
C PRO A 222 5.14 -32.26 -10.48
N VAL A 223 5.33 -30.95 -10.63
CA VAL A 223 4.53 -29.95 -9.93
C VAL A 223 3.38 -29.54 -10.83
N GLU A 224 2.16 -29.74 -10.36
CA GLU A 224 0.95 -29.25 -11.00
C GLU A 224 0.70 -27.81 -10.56
N HIS A 225 0.36 -26.93 -11.50
CA HIS A 225 0.04 -25.53 -11.22
C HIS A 225 -1.46 -25.27 -11.41
N VAL A 226 -2.08 -24.69 -10.39
CA VAL A 226 -3.46 -24.19 -10.41
C VAL A 226 -3.43 -22.72 -10.01
N SER A 227 -4.12 -21.87 -10.76
CA SER A 227 -4.22 -20.45 -10.44
C SER A 227 -5.63 -19.93 -10.67
N PHE A 228 -5.90 -18.79 -10.06
CA PHE A 228 -7.14 -18.05 -10.18
C PHE A 228 -6.81 -16.56 -10.30
N ILE A 229 -7.57 -15.85 -11.11
CA ILE A 229 -7.58 -14.39 -11.15
C ILE A 229 -9.03 -13.90 -11.30
N ALA A 230 -9.45 -13.00 -10.41
CA ALA A 230 -10.74 -12.34 -10.51
C ALA A 230 -10.72 -11.33 -11.67
N LEU A 231 -11.83 -11.19 -12.39
CA LEU A 231 -11.94 -10.27 -13.53
C LEU A 231 -12.37 -8.85 -13.11
N GLY A 232 -12.73 -8.67 -11.84
CA GLY A 232 -13.03 -7.36 -11.26
C GLY A 232 -14.41 -6.76 -11.54
N GLN A 233 -15.27 -7.47 -12.28
CA GLN A 233 -16.67 -7.09 -12.53
C GLN A 233 -17.57 -7.28 -11.29
N GLU A 234 -17.18 -8.20 -10.41
CA GLU A 234 -17.88 -8.52 -9.16
C GLU A 234 -16.91 -8.48 -7.98
N GLU A 235 -17.46 -8.49 -6.77
CA GLU A 235 -16.70 -8.61 -5.54
C GLU A 235 -15.94 -9.97 -5.55
N PRO A 236 -14.61 -9.98 -5.40
CA PRO A 236 -13.81 -11.16 -5.70
C PRO A 236 -13.84 -12.26 -4.63
N THR A 237 -14.18 -11.97 -3.37
CA THR A 237 -13.92 -12.88 -2.25
C THR A 237 -14.64 -14.23 -2.39
N TYR A 238 -15.88 -14.24 -2.90
CA TYR A 238 -16.62 -15.48 -3.08
C TYR A 238 -15.98 -16.38 -4.15
N ALA A 239 -15.74 -15.83 -5.34
CA ALA A 239 -15.14 -16.59 -6.44
C ALA A 239 -13.72 -17.06 -6.08
N PHE A 240 -12.95 -16.20 -5.43
CA PHE A 240 -11.62 -16.51 -4.92
C PHE A 240 -11.65 -17.66 -3.90
N GLY A 241 -12.48 -17.54 -2.85
CA GLY A 241 -12.55 -18.54 -1.78
C GLY A 241 -13.00 -19.92 -2.28
N LYS A 242 -14.00 -19.94 -3.17
CA LYS A 242 -14.47 -21.18 -3.81
C LYS A 242 -13.35 -21.86 -4.61
N ALA A 243 -12.68 -21.10 -5.50
CA ALA A 243 -11.61 -21.63 -6.34
C ALA A 243 -10.41 -22.10 -5.49
N LEU A 244 -10.09 -21.38 -4.42
CA LEU A 244 -8.99 -21.72 -3.51
C LEU A 244 -9.23 -23.06 -2.80
N LEU A 245 -10.42 -23.23 -2.23
CA LEU A 245 -10.76 -24.47 -1.51
C LEU A 245 -10.80 -25.69 -2.45
N GLU A 246 -11.24 -25.49 -3.69
CA GLU A 246 -11.17 -26.52 -4.73
C GLU A 246 -9.72 -26.86 -5.10
N ALA A 247 -8.87 -25.85 -5.30
CA ALA A 247 -7.48 -26.03 -5.68
C ALA A 247 -6.62 -26.71 -4.60
N ILE A 248 -6.84 -26.38 -3.32
CA ILE A 248 -5.98 -26.84 -2.21
C ILE A 248 -6.39 -28.20 -1.62
N GLY A 249 -7.65 -28.61 -1.86
CA GLY A 249 -8.22 -29.84 -1.32
C GLY A 249 -8.10 -29.93 0.21
N ASN A 250 -8.08 -31.16 0.74
CA ASN A 250 -8.15 -31.45 2.17
C ASN A 250 -6.91 -32.16 2.75
N GLU A 251 -5.84 -32.37 1.98
CA GLU A 251 -4.70 -33.21 2.39
C GLU A 251 -3.34 -32.50 2.33
N GLY A 252 -2.48 -32.78 3.32
CA GLY A 252 -1.06 -32.45 3.30
C GLY A 252 -0.71 -30.97 3.53
N PRO A 253 0.57 -30.63 3.81
CA PRO A 253 0.96 -29.28 4.21
C PRO A 253 0.81 -28.26 3.08
N VAL A 254 0.55 -27.01 3.47
CA VAL A 254 0.43 -25.85 2.58
C VAL A 254 1.52 -24.84 2.94
N LEU A 255 2.54 -24.78 2.11
CA LEU A 255 3.71 -23.94 2.32
C LEU A 255 3.41 -22.54 1.82
N VAL A 256 3.64 -21.56 2.69
CA VAL A 256 3.52 -20.11 2.42
C VAL A 256 4.79 -19.42 2.90
N TYR A 257 5.14 -18.30 2.29
CA TYR A 257 6.29 -17.50 2.73
C TYR A 257 5.80 -16.23 3.42
N ASN A 258 5.93 -16.16 4.76
CA ASN A 258 5.29 -15.16 5.62
C ASN A 258 3.79 -15.40 5.83
N ARG A 259 3.47 -16.34 6.72
CA ARG A 259 2.10 -16.82 6.99
C ARG A 259 1.08 -15.73 7.33
N ASP A 260 1.51 -14.62 7.92
CA ASP A 260 0.62 -13.57 8.41
C ASP A 260 -0.26 -12.97 7.29
N SER A 261 0.27 -12.84 6.07
CA SER A 261 -0.45 -12.26 4.94
C SER A 261 -1.58 -13.17 4.47
N GLU A 262 -1.30 -14.44 4.21
CA GLU A 262 -2.32 -15.40 3.76
C GLU A 262 -3.33 -15.66 4.88
N GLN A 263 -2.88 -15.74 6.13
CA GLN A 263 -3.77 -15.96 7.27
C GLN A 263 -4.77 -14.81 7.44
N LEU A 264 -4.35 -13.55 7.26
CA LEU A 264 -5.26 -12.41 7.30
C LEU A 264 -6.39 -12.52 6.25
N ILE A 265 -6.05 -12.97 5.03
CA ILE A 265 -7.02 -13.19 3.96
C ILE A 265 -7.98 -14.34 4.31
N LEU A 266 -7.46 -15.47 4.81
CA LEU A 266 -8.28 -16.62 5.20
C LEU A 266 -9.25 -16.28 6.35
N ASP A 267 -8.78 -15.53 7.35
CA ASP A 267 -9.62 -15.06 8.46
C ASP A 267 -10.73 -14.10 8.00
N GLN A 268 -10.48 -13.35 6.93
CA GLN A 268 -11.47 -12.47 6.33
C GLN A 268 -12.50 -13.28 5.53
N LEU A 269 -12.04 -14.22 4.69
CA LEU A 269 -12.91 -15.13 3.94
C LEU A 269 -13.85 -15.91 4.86
N GLU A 270 -13.40 -16.37 6.03
CA GLU A 270 -14.27 -17.05 6.99
C GLU A 270 -15.38 -16.14 7.52
N LYS A 271 -15.07 -14.87 7.80
CA LYS A 271 -16.05 -13.91 8.28
C LYS A 271 -17.06 -13.53 7.20
N ASP A 272 -16.59 -13.39 5.97
CA ASP A 272 -17.40 -13.02 4.81
C ASP A 272 -18.28 -14.19 4.34
N HIS A 273 -17.75 -15.40 4.43
CA HIS A 273 -18.34 -16.63 3.92
C HIS A 273 -18.37 -17.73 4.99
N PRO A 274 -19.22 -17.61 6.03
CA PRO A 274 -19.25 -18.55 7.16
C PRO A 274 -19.54 -20.01 6.76
N GLN A 275 -20.12 -20.24 5.57
CA GLN A 275 -20.33 -21.57 5.02
C GLN A 275 -19.03 -22.38 4.82
N TRP A 276 -17.87 -21.70 4.76
CA TRP A 276 -16.55 -22.33 4.59
C TRP A 276 -15.70 -22.32 5.86
N ALA A 277 -16.27 -21.96 7.02
CA ALA A 277 -15.49 -21.79 8.25
C ALA A 277 -14.71 -23.04 8.65
N THR A 278 -15.30 -24.23 8.45
CA THR A 278 -14.65 -25.51 8.80
C THR A 278 -13.48 -25.80 7.86
N GLU A 279 -13.67 -25.59 6.56
CA GLU A 279 -12.69 -25.83 5.51
C GLU A 279 -11.51 -24.84 5.60
N LEU A 280 -11.80 -23.57 5.87
CA LEU A 280 -10.79 -22.53 6.06
C LEU A 280 -9.98 -22.75 7.34
N GLU A 281 -10.62 -23.20 8.43
CA GLU A 281 -9.90 -23.58 9.64
C GLU A 281 -8.97 -24.77 9.39
N ALA A 282 -9.46 -25.82 8.70
CA ALA A 282 -8.63 -26.95 8.32
C ALA A 282 -7.44 -26.54 7.43
N LEU A 283 -7.65 -25.61 6.49
CA LEU A 283 -6.60 -25.04 5.66
C LEU A 283 -5.56 -24.28 6.51
N ARG A 284 -5.99 -23.41 7.42
CA ARG A 284 -5.09 -22.67 8.33
C ARG A 284 -4.22 -23.59 9.17
N GLN A 285 -4.79 -24.69 9.68
CA GLN A 285 -4.03 -25.68 10.46
C GLN A 285 -2.95 -26.39 9.63
N ARG A 286 -3.12 -26.45 8.31
CA ARG A 286 -2.15 -27.05 7.37
C ARG A 286 -1.06 -26.08 6.90
N LEU A 287 -1.17 -24.78 7.21
CA LEU A 287 -0.17 -23.79 6.81
C LEU A 287 1.19 -24.05 7.46
N VAL A 288 2.24 -24.04 6.65
CA VAL A 288 3.64 -24.20 7.04
C VAL A 288 4.41 -22.96 6.56
N ASP A 289 4.91 -22.14 7.48
CA ASP A 289 5.62 -20.91 7.12
C ASP A 289 7.09 -21.18 6.81
N ILE A 290 7.45 -21.15 5.53
CA ILE A 290 8.82 -21.39 5.10
C ILE A 290 9.74 -20.18 5.28
N GLN A 291 9.25 -19.03 5.76
CA GLN A 291 10.09 -17.95 6.29
C GLN A 291 10.63 -18.28 7.69
N MET A 292 9.99 -19.19 8.43
CA MET A 292 10.29 -19.48 9.83
C MET A 292 11.78 -19.83 10.10
N PRO A 293 12.46 -20.66 9.29
CA PRO A 293 13.88 -20.95 9.52
C PRO A 293 14.79 -19.71 9.49
N PHE A 294 14.40 -18.65 8.77
CA PHE A 294 15.15 -17.40 8.70
C PHE A 294 14.83 -16.50 9.90
N SER A 295 13.56 -16.38 10.28
CA SER A 295 13.18 -15.60 11.47
C SER A 295 13.72 -16.24 12.77
N ALA A 296 13.76 -17.57 12.83
CA ALA A 296 14.36 -18.34 13.92
C ALA A 296 15.90 -18.36 13.91
N GLN A 297 16.53 -17.69 12.93
CA GLN A 297 18.00 -17.58 12.78
C GLN A 297 18.71 -18.93 12.55
N TRP A 298 17.99 -19.95 12.10
CA TRP A 298 18.58 -21.24 11.70
C TRP A 298 19.27 -21.13 10.34
N VAL A 299 18.79 -20.24 9.48
CA VAL A 299 19.48 -19.84 8.24
C VAL A 299 19.73 -18.34 8.31
N ARG A 300 21.00 -17.94 8.26
CA ARG A 300 21.41 -16.53 8.30
C ARG A 300 22.22 -16.17 7.06
N ILE A 301 21.90 -15.02 6.50
CA ILE A 301 22.57 -14.45 5.32
C ILE A 301 23.06 -13.06 5.74
N PRO A 302 24.30 -12.92 6.26
CA PRO A 302 24.78 -11.66 6.85
C PRO A 302 24.65 -10.44 5.92
N ALA A 303 24.81 -10.64 4.60
CA ALA A 303 24.66 -9.57 3.60
C ALA A 303 23.25 -8.97 3.54
N ASN A 304 22.21 -9.72 3.95
CA ASN A 304 20.82 -9.26 3.98
C ASN A 304 20.51 -8.46 5.26
N GLY A 305 21.38 -8.47 6.27
CA GLY A 305 21.08 -7.95 7.60
C GLY A 305 19.82 -8.61 8.17
N ASN A 306 18.84 -7.80 8.58
CA ASN A 306 17.58 -8.28 9.15
C ASN A 306 16.45 -8.47 8.11
N LYS A 307 16.77 -8.43 6.81
CA LYS A 307 15.77 -8.48 5.75
C LYS A 307 15.46 -9.92 5.37
N LEU A 308 14.21 -10.33 5.57
CA LEU A 308 13.76 -11.71 5.40
C LEU A 308 12.76 -11.90 4.25
N SER A 309 12.45 -10.89 3.44
CA SER A 309 11.55 -11.10 2.30
C SER A 309 12.25 -11.86 1.17
N LEU A 310 11.47 -12.60 0.37
CA LEU A 310 11.99 -13.44 -0.72
C LEU A 310 12.86 -12.67 -1.72
N LYS A 311 12.60 -11.38 -1.96
CA LYS A 311 13.43 -10.54 -2.84
C LYS A 311 14.88 -10.37 -2.37
N TYR A 312 15.16 -10.61 -1.08
CA TYR A 312 16.51 -10.65 -0.53
C TYR A 312 17.02 -12.08 -0.36
N VAL A 313 16.16 -13.00 0.08
CA VAL A 313 16.56 -14.38 0.39
C VAL A 313 16.80 -15.21 -0.86
N LEU A 314 15.91 -15.14 -1.85
CA LEU A 314 15.98 -15.99 -3.04
C LEU A 314 17.29 -15.77 -3.85
N PRO A 315 17.69 -14.54 -4.21
CA PRO A 315 18.93 -14.32 -4.97
C PRO A 315 20.19 -14.71 -4.20
N ALA A 316 20.14 -14.70 -2.86
CA ALA A 316 21.27 -15.12 -2.04
C ALA A 316 21.42 -16.66 -1.97
N LEU A 317 20.32 -17.40 -2.03
CA LEU A 317 20.33 -18.87 -2.00
C LEU A 317 20.51 -19.49 -3.39
N VAL A 318 19.90 -18.90 -4.42
CA VAL A 318 19.97 -19.37 -5.80
C VAL A 318 20.28 -18.16 -6.70
N PRO A 319 21.57 -17.81 -6.88
CA PRO A 319 21.98 -16.60 -7.59
C PRO A 319 21.49 -16.51 -9.03
N ASP A 320 21.21 -17.65 -9.67
CA ASP A 320 20.69 -17.74 -11.03
C ASP A 320 19.16 -17.48 -11.12
N LEU A 321 18.45 -17.44 -9.98
CA LEU A 321 17.03 -17.10 -9.90
C LEU A 321 16.88 -15.67 -9.37
N GLY A 322 16.53 -14.75 -10.27
CA GLY A 322 16.27 -13.35 -9.96
C GLY A 322 14.89 -12.89 -10.46
N TYR A 323 14.39 -11.79 -9.88
CA TYR A 323 13.10 -11.18 -10.26
C TYR A 323 13.18 -10.33 -11.55
N HIS A 324 14.31 -10.38 -12.26
CA HIS A 324 14.59 -9.52 -13.41
C HIS A 324 13.83 -9.91 -14.68
N GLU A 325 13.27 -11.12 -14.75
CA GLU A 325 12.54 -11.64 -15.92
C GLU A 325 11.02 -11.60 -15.77
N LEU A 326 10.50 -11.21 -14.60
CA LEU A 326 9.05 -11.10 -14.37
C LEU A 326 8.52 -9.76 -14.87
N THR A 327 7.43 -9.79 -15.65
CA THR A 327 6.73 -8.56 -16.10
C THR A 327 6.04 -7.82 -14.95
N ILE A 328 5.70 -8.54 -13.87
CA ILE A 328 5.19 -8.00 -12.59
C ILE A 328 6.05 -8.63 -11.50
N ALA A 329 6.88 -7.83 -10.85
CA ALA A 329 7.96 -8.34 -9.99
C ALA A 329 7.62 -8.36 -8.49
N ASP A 330 6.54 -7.70 -8.07
CA ASP A 330 6.07 -7.68 -6.68
C ASP A 330 4.56 -7.37 -6.57
N GLY A 331 4.00 -7.61 -5.39
CA GLY A 331 2.58 -7.39 -5.11
C GLY A 331 2.13 -5.92 -5.18
N GLU A 332 3.02 -4.94 -5.09
CA GLU A 332 2.66 -3.52 -5.32
C GLU A 332 2.40 -3.28 -6.82
N GLU A 333 3.22 -3.87 -7.69
CA GLU A 333 2.98 -3.84 -9.13
C GLU A 333 1.73 -4.64 -9.54
N ALA A 334 1.50 -5.80 -8.93
CA ALA A 334 0.29 -6.59 -9.15
C ALA A 334 -0.97 -5.79 -8.76
N HIS A 335 -0.94 -5.16 -7.58
CA HIS A 335 -1.99 -4.27 -7.10
C HIS A 335 -2.31 -3.14 -8.08
N LEU A 336 -1.28 -2.43 -8.57
CA LEU A 336 -1.45 -1.31 -9.50
C LEU A 336 -1.90 -1.75 -10.90
N ALA A 337 -1.45 -2.91 -11.38
CA ALA A 337 -1.90 -3.48 -12.64
C ALA A 337 -3.38 -3.88 -12.55
N TYR A 338 -3.76 -4.56 -11.46
CA TYR A 338 -5.13 -4.99 -11.25
C TYR A 338 -6.11 -3.82 -11.08
N ASN A 339 -5.74 -2.80 -10.32
CA ASN A 339 -6.56 -1.59 -10.20
C ASN A 339 -6.79 -0.89 -11.55
N ARG A 340 -5.80 -0.89 -12.46
CA ARG A 340 -5.96 -0.34 -13.81
C ARG A 340 -6.91 -1.19 -14.64
N LEU A 341 -6.70 -2.50 -14.68
CA LEU A 341 -7.56 -3.44 -15.42
C LEU A 341 -9.03 -3.34 -14.98
N ARG A 342 -9.30 -3.11 -13.69
CA ARG A 342 -10.65 -2.93 -13.17
C ARG A 342 -11.32 -1.61 -13.56
N GLN A 343 -10.52 -0.57 -13.80
CA GLN A 343 -10.98 0.75 -14.16
C GLN A 343 -11.02 0.97 -15.68
N GLU A 344 -10.38 0.08 -16.46
CA GLU A 344 -10.52 0.02 -17.90
C GLU A 344 -11.95 -0.39 -18.25
N HIS A 345 -12.76 0.59 -18.63
CA HIS A 345 -14.02 0.35 -19.31
C HIS A 345 -13.71 0.38 -20.80
N ASP A 346 -13.80 -0.76 -21.47
CA ASP A 346 -13.75 -0.80 -22.93
C ASP A 346 -14.99 -0.04 -23.44
N PRO A 347 -14.85 1.10 -24.13
CA PRO A 347 -16.00 1.89 -24.56
C PRO A 347 -16.79 1.25 -25.71
N GLU A 348 -16.48 0.01 -26.13
CA GLU A 348 -17.14 -0.73 -27.21
C GLU A 348 -17.92 -1.99 -26.78
N VAL A 349 -18.58 -2.00 -25.61
CA VAL A 349 -19.62 -3.00 -25.29
C VAL A 349 -20.91 -2.37 -24.80
#